data_AF-Q57740-F1
#
_entry.id   AF-Q57740-F1
#
_cell.length_a   1.000
_cell.length_b   1.000
_cell.length_c   1.000
_cell.angle_alpha   90.00
_cell.angle_beta   90.00
_cell.angle_gamma   90.00
#
_symmetry.space_group_name_H-M   'P 1'
#
loop_
_entity.id
_entity.type
_entity.pdbx_description
1 polymer ?
#
loop_
_entity_poly.entity_id
_entity_poly.type
_entity_poly.pdbx_seq_one_letter_code
_entity_poly.pdbx_strand_id
1 'polypeptide(L)'
;MVMLMEQFIGIVKDILVLIASFGILLASYRLWIEKDRKNIIYARIHILGVIDCACFLIFIALGETLLAFVYLILAPFLAHAIAHAAYNDNLSE
;
A
#
# COMPACT_ATOMS: atom_id res chain seq x y z
N MET A 1 -15.50 32.60 -0.16
CA MET A 1 -14.11 32.23 0.15
C MET A 1 -13.99 30.80 0.66
N VAL A 2 -14.74 30.40 1.70
CA VAL A 2 -14.73 29.03 2.24
C VAL A 2 -15.06 27.98 1.18
N MET A 3 -16.13 28.18 0.39
CA MET A 3 -16.54 27.26 -0.67
C MET A 3 -15.43 26.97 -1.71
N LEU A 4 -14.68 28.00 -2.12
CA LEU A 4 -13.55 27.84 -3.04
C LEU A 4 -12.41 27.03 -2.42
N MET A 5 -12.15 27.22 -1.13
CA MET A 5 -11.11 26.48 -0.41
C MET A 5 -11.48 25.01 -0.23
N GLU A 6 -12.73 24.71 0.14
CA GLU A 6 -13.20 23.33 0.23
C GLU A 6 -13.16 22.62 -1.12
N GLN A 7 -13.57 23.31 -2.19
CA GLN A 7 -13.51 22.77 -3.55
C GLN A 7 -12.06 22.49 -4.00
N PHE A 8 -11.12 23.39 -3.67
CA PHE A 8 -9.70 23.15 -3.92
C PHE A 8 -9.17 21.94 -3.17
N ILE A 9 -9.49 21.81 -1.87
CA ILE A 9 -9.10 20.64 -1.05
C ILE A 9 -9.68 19.35 -1.63
N GLY A 10 -10.94 19.38 -2.09
CA GLY A 10 -11.59 18.26 -2.76
C GLY A 10 -10.81 17.79 -3.99
N ILE A 11 -10.48 18.72 -4.90
CA ILE A 11 -9.70 18.41 -6.11
C ILE A 11 -8.35 17.80 -5.77
N VAL A 12 -7.65 18.33 -4.76
CA VAL A 12 -6.35 17.78 -4.33
C VAL A 12 -6.49 16.35 -3.81
N LYS A 13 -7.53 16.08 -3.01
CA LYS A 13 -7.82 14.73 -2.52
C LYS A 13 -8.12 13.76 -3.66
N ASP A 14 -8.93 14.17 -4.62
CA ASP A 14 -9.30 13.34 -5.78
C ASP A 14 -8.07 12.98 -6.62
N ILE A 15 -7.19 13.95 -6.89
CA ILE A 15 -5.93 13.72 -7.62
C ILE A 15 -5.03 12.74 -6.84
N LEU A 16 -4.94 12.90 -5.52
CA LEU A 16 -4.13 12.03 -4.68
C LEU A 16 -4.67 10.59 -4.69
N VAL A 17 -5.98 10.41 -4.58
CA VAL A 17 -6.64 9.10 -4.68
C VAL A 17 -6.42 8.48 -6.06
N LEU A 18 -6.51 9.27 -7.13
CA LEU A 18 -6.29 8.81 -8.50
C LEU A 18 -4.86 8.28 -8.68
N ILE A 19 -3.86 9.04 -8.25
CA ILE A 19 -2.44 8.66 -8.35
C ILE A 19 -2.16 7.42 -7.50
N ALA A 20 -2.66 7.39 -6.26
CA ALA A 20 -2.51 6.24 -5.37
C ALA A 20 -3.15 4.97 -5.96
N SER A 21 -4.35 5.09 -6.51
CA SER A 21 -5.07 3.98 -7.16
C SER A 21 -4.29 3.43 -8.37
N PHE A 22 -3.76 4.32 -9.20
CA PHE A 22 -2.91 3.91 -10.33
C PHE A 22 -1.62 3.24 -9.86
N GLY A 23 -1.01 3.77 -8.78
CA GLY A 23 0.14 3.15 -8.12
C GLY A 23 -0.16 1.74 -7.62
N ILE A 24 -1.33 1.50 -7.03
CA ILE A 24 -1.77 0.16 -6.59
C ILE A 24 -1.88 -0.79 -7.78
N LEU A 25 -2.48 -0.35 -8.89
CA LEU A 25 -2.60 -1.18 -10.09
C LEU A 25 -1.23 -1.55 -10.67
N LEU A 26 -0.31 -0.58 -10.76
CA LEU A 26 1.06 -0.83 -11.21
C LEU A 26 1.83 -1.76 -10.27
N ALA A 27 1.73 -1.55 -8.96
CA ALA A 27 2.39 -2.39 -7.97
C ALA A 27 1.83 -3.82 -8.00
N SER A 28 0.50 -3.98 -8.13
CA SER A 28 -0.16 -5.28 -8.28
C SER A 28 0.30 -6.00 -9.55
N TYR A 29 0.43 -5.28 -10.67
CA TYR A 29 0.97 -5.84 -11.90
C TYR A 29 2.43 -6.29 -11.75
N ARG A 30 3.27 -5.49 -11.08
CA ARG A 30 4.66 -5.87 -10.78
C ARG A 30 4.72 -7.08 -9.85
N LEU A 31 3.83 -7.17 -8.87
CA LEU A 31 3.72 -8.32 -7.96
C LEU A 31 3.44 -9.62 -8.73
N TRP A 32 2.58 -9.56 -9.75
CA TRP A 32 2.27 -10.69 -10.63
C TRP A 32 3.49 -11.15 -11.43
N ILE A 33 4.26 -10.22 -11.99
CA ILE A 33 5.34 -10.51 -12.94
C ILE A 33 6.69 -10.78 -12.26
N GLU A 34 6.85 -10.44 -10.98
CA GLU A 34 8.08 -10.67 -10.23
C GLU A 34 8.50 -12.15 -10.33
N LYS A 35 9.62 -12.36 -11.02
CA LYS A 35 10.14 -13.68 -11.40
C LYS A 35 10.80 -14.37 -10.21
N ASP A 36 10.87 -15.70 -10.29
CA ASP A 36 11.61 -16.51 -9.33
C ASP A 36 13.10 -16.16 -9.31
N ARG A 37 13.52 -15.64 -8.17
CA ARG A 37 14.88 -15.22 -7.85
C ARG A 37 15.08 -15.37 -6.36
N LYS A 38 16.35 -15.33 -5.96
CA LYS A 38 16.70 -15.34 -4.54
C LYS A 38 15.96 -14.23 -3.79
N ASN A 39 15.32 -14.56 -2.67
CA ASN A 39 14.47 -13.77 -1.82
C ASN A 39 13.17 -13.26 -2.48
N ILE A 40 12.52 -14.06 -3.33
CA ILE A 40 11.29 -13.64 -4.02
C ILE A 40 10.21 -13.20 -3.04
N ILE A 41 10.03 -13.92 -1.93
CA ILE A 41 8.98 -13.60 -0.96
C ILE A 41 9.25 -12.22 -0.35
N TYR A 42 10.49 -11.92 0.03
CA TYR A 42 10.86 -10.59 0.54
C TYR A 42 10.65 -9.50 -0.52
N ALA A 43 10.99 -9.76 -1.79
CA ALA A 43 10.73 -8.80 -2.87
C ALA A 43 9.22 -8.52 -3.03
N ARG A 44 8.40 -9.58 -3.00
CA ARG A 44 6.94 -9.47 -3.09
C ARG A 44 6.34 -8.76 -1.88
N ILE A 45 6.83 -9.01 -0.66
CA ILE A 45 6.44 -8.28 0.55
C ILE A 45 6.78 -6.79 0.40
N HIS A 46 7.92 -6.45 -0.18
CA HIS A 46 8.31 -5.06 -0.37
C HIS A 46 7.42 -4.33 -1.39
N ILE A 47 6.98 -5.02 -2.44
CA ILE A 47 5.98 -4.50 -3.39
C ILE A 47 4.61 -4.36 -2.72
N LEU A 48 4.21 -5.35 -1.91
CA LEU A 48 2.98 -5.30 -1.12
C LEU A 48 2.97 -4.09 -0.17
N GLY A 49 4.11 -3.80 0.47
CA GLY A 49 4.25 -2.61 1.31
C GLY A 49 4.03 -1.28 0.57
N VAL A 50 4.34 -1.20 -0.72
CA VAL A 50 4.03 -0.03 -1.55
C VAL A 50 2.51 0.10 -1.76
N ILE A 51 1.83 -1.03 -1.99
CA ILE A 51 0.35 -1.06 -2.05
C ILE A 51 -0.22 -0.60 -0.72
N ASP A 52 0.35 -1.07 0.40
CA ASP A 52 -0.13 -0.71 1.72
C ASP A 52 -0.01 0.80 2.00
N CYS A 53 1.13 1.39 1.63
CA CYS A 53 1.34 2.84 1.72
C CYS A 53 0.36 3.64 0.84
N ALA A 54 0.04 3.15 -0.35
CA ALA A 54 -0.93 3.80 -1.22
C ALA A 54 -2.35 3.75 -0.63
N CYS A 55 -2.75 2.61 -0.05
CA CYS A 55 -4.02 2.48 0.68
C CYS A 55 -4.09 3.43 1.87
N PHE A 56 -3.01 3.54 2.65
CA PHE A 56 -2.92 4.52 3.75
C PHE A 56 -3.19 5.95 3.29
N LEU A 57 -2.58 6.37 2.18
CA LEU A 57 -2.79 7.70 1.60
C LEU A 57 -4.24 7.91 1.14
N ILE A 58 -4.87 6.88 0.56
CA ILE A 58 -6.28 6.93 0.16
C ILE A 58 -7.19 7.13 1.37
N PHE A 59 -6.98 6.38 2.46
CA PHE A 59 -7.81 6.54 3.66
C PHE A 59 -7.70 7.93 4.28
N ILE A 60 -6.49 8.52 4.31
CA ILE A 60 -6.30 9.91 4.74
C ILE A 60 -7.05 10.88 3.84
N ALA A 61 -6.97 10.71 2.52
CA ALA A 61 -7.65 11.59 1.57
C ALA A 61 -9.18 11.53 1.71
N LEU A 62 -9.73 10.33 1.93
CA LEU A 62 -11.16 10.10 2.18
C LEU A 62 -11.63 10.60 3.56
N GLY A 63 -10.71 10.99 4.45
CA GLY A 63 -11.05 11.44 5.80
C GLY A 63 -11.19 10.32 6.83
N GLU A 64 -10.96 9.07 6.43
CA GLU A 64 -11.04 7.87 7.28
C GLU A 64 -9.76 7.72 8.12
N THR A 65 -9.53 8.70 8.99
CA THR A 65 -8.26 8.86 9.74
C THR A 65 -8.00 7.66 10.65
N LEU A 66 -9.01 7.17 11.35
CA LEU A 66 -8.89 5.99 12.22
C LEU A 66 -8.46 4.77 11.41
N LEU A 67 -9.09 4.55 10.26
CA LEU A 67 -8.77 3.43 9.37
C LEU A 67 -7.35 3.54 8.82
N ALA A 68 -6.91 4.74 8.45
CA ALA A 68 -5.54 4.99 8.01
C ALA A 68 -4.52 4.56 9.09
N PHE A 69 -4.71 4.96 10.35
CA PHE A 69 -3.78 4.58 11.43
C PHE A 69 -3.82 3.08 11.75
N VAL A 70 -5.00 2.47 11.74
CA VAL A 70 -5.12 1.01 11.89
C VAL A 70 -4.34 0.31 10.78
N TYR A 71 -4.49 0.77 9.54
CA TYR A 71 -3.80 0.20 8.39
C TYR A 71 -2.27 0.41 8.44
N LEU A 72 -1.82 1.58 8.92
CA LEU A 72 -0.41 1.90 9.13
C LEU A 72 0.26 0.93 10.13
N ILE A 73 -0.49 0.54 11.17
CA ILE A 73 -0.03 -0.47 12.14
C ILE A 73 -0.08 -1.85 11.52
N LEU A 74 -1.16 -2.22 10.82
CA LEU A 74 -1.33 -3.56 10.28
C LEU A 74 -0.29 -3.91 9.19
N ALA A 75 0.10 -2.96 8.35
CA ALA A 75 1.03 -3.19 7.24
C ALA A 75 2.38 -3.84 7.66
N PRO A 76 3.15 -3.31 8.63
CA PRO A 76 4.39 -3.95 9.06
C PRO A 76 4.19 -5.31 9.74
N PHE A 77 3.07 -5.48 10.48
CA PHE A 77 2.74 -6.77 11.10
C PHE A 77 2.40 -7.82 10.05
N LEU A 78 1.65 -7.47 9.01
CA LEU A 78 1.36 -8.33 7.88
C LEU A 78 2.66 -8.77 7.18
N ALA A 79 3.54 -7.81 6.87
CA ALA A 79 4.84 -8.09 6.27
C ALA A 79 5.68 -9.04 7.12
N HIS A 80 5.75 -8.81 8.44
CA HIS A 80 6.47 -9.70 9.36
C HIS A 80 5.86 -11.09 9.45
N ALA A 81 4.53 -11.19 9.52
CA ALA A 81 3.84 -12.48 9.59
C ALA A 81 4.10 -13.34 8.34
N ILE A 82 4.04 -12.73 7.15
CA ILE A 82 4.31 -13.42 5.88
C ILE A 82 5.79 -13.83 5.79
N ALA A 83 6.72 -12.93 6.13
CA ALA A 83 8.15 -13.24 6.11
C ALA A 83 8.53 -14.35 7.10
N HIS A 84 7.95 -14.32 8.30
CA HIS A 84 8.19 -15.34 9.32
C HIS A 84 7.65 -16.72 8.91
N ALA A 85 6.44 -16.77 8.34
CA ALA A 85 5.88 -18.01 7.81
C ALA A 85 6.77 -18.58 6.69
N ALA A 86 7.19 -17.73 5.75
CA ALA A 86 8.07 -18.15 4.66
C ALA A 86 9.42 -18.71 5.13
N TYR A 87 10.03 -18.06 6.13
CA TYR A 87 11.26 -18.54 6.74
C TYR A 87 11.06 -19.90 7.44
N ASN A 88 9.97 -20.05 8.20
CA ASN A 88 9.69 -21.27 8.95
C ASN A 88 9.36 -22.47 8.04
N ASP A 89 8.72 -22.22 6.90
CA ASP A 89 8.37 -23.26 5.92
C ASP A 89 9.54 -23.67 5.02
N ASN A 90 10.75 -23.13 5.23
CA ASN A 90 11.93 -23.31 4.37
C ASN A 90 11.62 -23.05 2.89
N LEU A 91 10.68 -22.15 2.60
CA LEU A 91 10.41 -21.74 1.23
C LEU A 91 11.66 -21.03 0.75
N SER A 92 12.39 -21.69 -0.15
CA SER A 92 13.75 -21.33 -0.55
C SER A 92 13.84 -19.84 -0.83
N GLU A 93 14.65 -19.15 -0.03
CA GLU A 93 15.17 -17.81 -0.30
C GLU A 93 15.75 -17.78 -1.70
#